data_AF-A0A9P6A7L4-F1
#
_entry.id   AF-A0A9P6A7L4-F1
#
_cell.length_a   1.000
_cell.length_b   1.000
_cell.length_c   1.000
_cell.angle_alpha   90.00
_cell.angle_beta   90.00
_cell.angle_gamma   90.00
#
_symmetry.space_group_name_H-M   'P 1'
#
loop_
_entity.id
_entity.type
_entity.pdbx_description
1 polymer ?
#
loop_
_entity_poly.entity_id
_entity_poly.type
_entity_poly.pdbx_seq_one_letter_code
_entity_poly.pdbx_strand_id
1 'polypeptide(L)'
;MKASPYPARMPEEEAWRLKLLQELLDELDEHEERGAMDEEEATKKILDDADELFVTRDLVAAEVYFSGLPTMYHQRLVKQLVSRAIEFESDEVSAVMVADLFNRVASKKLCSPLAFEEGFRSFARSLEDVAIDVPKAWWFMDIMVDGVCWNEGYQRQRIVPYQMQKYYLRRESSL
;
A
#
# COMPACT_ATOMS: atom_id res chain seq x y z
N MET A 1 -25.45 -46.55 7.70
CA MET A 1 -24.90 -45.59 8.68
C MET A 1 -23.39 -45.75 8.67
N LYS A 2 -22.64 -44.80 8.10
CA LYS A 2 -21.16 -44.83 8.08
C LYS A 2 -20.67 -44.02 9.28
N ALA A 3 -19.82 -44.63 10.09
CA ALA A 3 -19.24 -44.03 11.28
C ALA A 3 -18.31 -42.86 10.91
N SER A 4 -18.37 -41.80 11.72
CA SER A 4 -17.49 -40.63 11.66
C SER A 4 -16.03 -41.05 11.93
N PRO A 5 -15.01 -40.53 11.21
CA PRO A 5 -13.65 -41.05 11.29
C PRO A 5 -12.85 -40.62 12.52
N TYR A 6 -13.39 -39.73 13.37
CA TYR A 6 -12.62 -39.16 14.46
C TYR A 6 -13.15 -39.58 15.84
N PRO A 7 -12.32 -40.28 16.65
CA PRO A 7 -12.72 -40.65 18.00
C PRO A 7 -12.66 -39.42 18.94
N ALA A 8 -13.70 -39.28 19.76
CA ALA A 8 -13.77 -38.28 20.82
C ALA A 8 -12.84 -38.65 21.99
N ARG A 9 -11.78 -37.86 22.20
CA ARG A 9 -11.07 -37.70 23.48
C ARG A 9 -10.28 -36.39 23.47
N MET A 10 -10.86 -35.30 23.96
CA MET A 10 -10.23 -33.96 24.00
C MET A 10 -10.15 -33.45 25.45
N PRO A 11 -8.95 -33.56 26.05
CA PRO A 11 -8.44 -32.48 26.90
C PRO A 11 -6.98 -32.07 26.59
N GLU A 12 -6.22 -32.87 25.83
CA GLU A 12 -4.76 -32.68 25.62
C GLU A 12 -4.46 -31.92 24.31
N GLU A 13 -5.31 -32.04 23.28
CA GLU A 13 -5.19 -31.30 22.01
C GLU A 13 -5.51 -29.81 22.14
N GLU A 14 -6.39 -29.41 23.06
CA GLU A 14 -6.67 -27.97 23.30
C GLU A 14 -5.47 -27.28 23.94
N ALA A 15 -4.75 -27.97 24.84
CA ALA A 15 -3.51 -27.46 25.40
C ALA A 15 -2.43 -27.31 24.33
N TRP A 16 -2.33 -28.26 23.39
CA TRP A 16 -1.40 -28.14 22.27
C TRP A 16 -1.80 -27.05 21.28
N ARG A 17 -3.09 -26.85 21.00
CA ARG A 17 -3.59 -25.75 20.16
C ARG A 17 -3.39 -24.39 20.80
N LEU A 18 -3.66 -24.26 22.10
CA LEU A 18 -3.41 -23.02 22.83
C LEU A 18 -1.92 -22.75 22.93
N LYS A 19 -1.09 -23.78 23.11
CA LYS A 19 0.37 -23.63 23.09
C LYS A 19 0.87 -23.23 21.71
N LEU A 20 0.36 -23.83 20.63
CA LEU A 20 0.72 -23.46 19.27
C LEU A 20 0.21 -22.06 18.91
N LEU A 21 -0.98 -21.68 19.35
CA LEU A 21 -1.50 -20.33 19.18
C LEU A 21 -0.71 -19.32 20.00
N GLN A 22 -0.27 -19.68 21.21
CA GLN A 22 0.60 -18.85 22.03
C GLN A 22 1.98 -18.72 21.40
N GLU A 23 2.59 -19.81 20.93
CA GLU A 23 3.87 -19.79 20.19
C GLU A 23 3.74 -18.96 18.90
N LEU A 24 2.61 -19.06 18.18
CA LEU A 24 2.33 -18.22 17.01
C LEU A 24 2.08 -16.75 17.38
N LEU A 25 1.42 -16.47 18.50
CA LEU A 25 1.20 -15.11 19.01
C LEU A 25 2.52 -14.49 19.47
N ASP A 26 3.34 -15.24 20.20
CA ASP A 26 4.66 -14.82 20.64
C ASP A 26 5.59 -14.62 19.42
N GLU A 27 5.51 -15.47 18.39
CA GLU A 27 6.23 -15.27 17.12
C GLU A 27 5.73 -14.04 16.35
N LEU A 28 4.43 -13.72 16.40
CA LEU A 28 3.85 -12.51 15.80
C LEU A 28 4.28 -11.25 16.56
N ASP A 29 4.23 -11.27 17.89
CA ASP A 29 4.67 -10.18 18.76
C ASP A 29 6.18 -9.95 18.62
N GLU A 30 7.01 -11.00 18.56
CA GLU A 30 8.45 -10.88 18.29
C GLU A 30 8.76 -10.38 16.87
N HIS A 31 7.85 -10.57 15.91
CA HIS A 31 7.98 -10.06 14.55
C HIS A 31 7.52 -8.59 14.45
N GLU A 32 6.61 -8.15 15.33
CA GLU A 32 6.29 -6.73 15.56
C GLU A 32 7.42 -6.02 16.33
N GLU A 33 7.98 -6.61 17.39
CA GLU A 33 9.06 -6.01 18.20
C GLU A 33 10.39 -5.90 17.45
N ARG A 34 10.70 -6.81 16.51
CA ARG A 34 11.85 -6.65 15.59
C ARG A 34 11.70 -5.46 14.62
N GLY A 35 10.54 -4.81 14.62
CA GLY A 35 10.21 -3.59 13.88
C GLY A 35 10.16 -2.31 14.73
N ALA A 36 10.93 -2.21 15.82
CA ALA A 36 11.01 -1.01 16.65
C ALA A 36 11.75 0.17 15.98
N MET A 37 11.41 0.47 14.73
CA MET A 37 11.70 1.78 14.14
C MET A 37 10.74 2.77 14.79
N ASP A 38 11.28 3.74 15.51
CA ASP A 38 10.44 4.76 16.12
C ASP A 38 9.75 5.63 15.04
N GLU A 39 8.65 6.28 15.44
CA GLU A 39 7.80 7.04 14.52
C GLU A 39 8.58 8.17 13.81
N GLU A 40 9.55 8.78 14.49
CA GLU A 40 10.35 9.87 13.94
C GLU A 40 11.33 9.35 12.89
N GLU A 41 12.01 8.25 13.17
CA GLU A 41 12.90 7.57 12.25
C GLU A 41 12.15 7.10 11.01
N ALA A 42 10.97 6.47 11.18
CA ALA A 42 10.12 6.04 10.07
C ALA A 42 9.65 7.22 9.23
N THR A 43 9.22 8.31 9.88
CA THR A 43 8.80 9.54 9.18
C THR A 43 9.93 10.11 8.34
N LYS A 44 11.11 10.25 8.94
CA LYS A 44 12.29 10.76 8.25
C LYS A 44 12.67 9.87 7.07
N LYS A 45 12.73 8.55 7.28
CA LYS A 45 13.06 7.61 6.21
C LYS A 45 12.08 7.70 5.04
N ILE A 46 10.78 7.80 5.31
CA ILE A 46 9.76 7.94 4.26
C ILE A 46 9.98 9.22 3.43
N LEU A 47 10.33 10.33 4.08
CA LEU A 47 10.61 11.59 3.39
C LEU A 47 11.88 11.48 2.55
N ASP A 48 12.96 10.97 3.13
CA ASP A 48 14.25 10.80 2.48
C ASP A 48 14.14 9.85 1.27
N ASP A 49 13.51 8.68 1.43
CA ASP A 49 13.30 7.70 0.35
C ASP A 49 12.41 8.28 -0.77
N ALA A 50 11.38 9.05 -0.41
CA ALA A 50 10.52 9.70 -1.41
C ALA A 50 11.31 10.74 -2.20
N ASP A 51 12.08 11.62 -1.56
CA ASP A 51 12.90 12.60 -2.27
C ASP A 51 14.00 11.94 -3.11
N GLU A 52 14.62 10.88 -2.62
CA GLU A 52 15.65 10.13 -3.36
C GLU A 52 15.09 9.54 -4.67
N LEU A 53 13.87 9.03 -4.68
CA LEU A 53 13.26 8.51 -5.92
C LEU A 53 13.20 9.59 -7.01
N PHE A 54 12.78 10.82 -6.67
CA PHE A 54 12.64 11.90 -7.65
C PHE A 54 13.98 12.48 -8.09
N VAL A 55 15.02 12.34 -7.28
CA VAL A 55 16.40 12.73 -7.64
C VAL A 55 17.07 11.68 -8.53
N THR A 56 17.00 10.40 -8.14
CA THR A 56 17.76 9.32 -8.77
C THR A 56 17.02 8.69 -9.95
N ARG A 57 15.68 8.64 -9.88
CA ARG A 57 14.80 7.94 -10.82
C ARG A 57 15.15 6.44 -10.99
N ASP A 58 15.79 5.85 -9.98
CA ASP A 58 16.17 4.44 -10.01
C ASP A 58 15.08 3.55 -9.39
N LEU A 59 14.27 2.96 -10.25
CA LEU A 59 13.19 2.04 -9.84
C LEU A 59 13.70 0.74 -9.23
N VAL A 60 14.92 0.30 -9.55
CA VAL A 60 15.48 -0.93 -8.98
C VAL A 60 15.90 -0.68 -7.54
N ALA A 61 16.58 0.45 -7.28
CA ALA A 61 16.94 0.85 -5.93
C ALA A 61 15.70 1.12 -5.07
N ALA A 62 14.68 1.77 -5.63
CA ALA A 62 13.48 2.16 -4.91
C ALA A 62 12.58 1.00 -4.45
N GLU A 63 12.75 -0.21 -4.99
CA GLU A 63 12.08 -1.40 -4.45
C GLU A 63 12.46 -1.67 -2.99
N VAL A 64 13.70 -1.32 -2.62
CA VAL A 64 14.25 -1.60 -1.29
C VAL A 64 13.59 -0.73 -0.21
N TYR A 65 13.00 0.42 -0.57
CA TYR A 65 12.32 1.32 0.37
C TYR A 65 11.22 0.62 1.16
N PHE A 66 10.45 -0.26 0.50
CA PHE A 66 9.40 -1.04 1.15
C PHE A 66 9.95 -2.12 2.07
N SER A 67 11.01 -2.84 1.66
CA SER A 67 11.64 -3.85 2.54
C SER A 67 12.42 -3.23 3.71
N GLY A 68 12.85 -1.97 3.58
CA GLY A 68 13.57 -1.22 4.61
C GLY A 68 12.65 -0.52 5.61
N LEU A 69 11.33 -0.68 5.49
CA LEU A 69 10.33 -0.13 6.40
C LEU A 69 9.48 -1.27 6.97
N PRO A 70 9.15 -1.22 8.28
CA PRO A 70 8.09 -2.05 8.85
C PRO A 70 6.80 -1.91 8.03
N THR A 71 6.08 -3.03 7.87
CA THR A 71 4.89 -3.10 7.00
C THR A 71 3.79 -2.12 7.42
N MET A 72 3.69 -1.81 8.71
CA MET A 72 2.79 -0.80 9.27
C MET A 72 3.04 0.63 8.77
N TYR A 73 4.14 0.90 8.06
CA TYR A 73 4.45 2.20 7.48
C TYR A 73 4.32 2.24 5.95
N HIS A 74 4.05 1.11 5.30
CA HIS A 74 4.00 1.03 3.82
C HIS A 74 2.94 1.95 3.21
N GLN A 75 1.76 2.04 3.82
CA GLN A 75 0.69 2.94 3.38
C GLN A 75 1.09 4.41 3.46
N ARG A 76 1.98 4.77 4.41
CA ARG A 76 2.50 6.14 4.54
C ARG A 76 3.52 6.43 3.43
N LEU A 77 4.39 5.47 3.10
CA LEU A 77 5.29 5.60 1.95
C LEU A 77 4.50 5.74 0.64
N VAL A 78 3.47 4.91 0.42
CA VAL A 78 2.57 5.01 -0.75
C VAL A 78 1.96 6.41 -0.84
N LYS A 79 1.36 6.91 0.26
CA LYS A 79 0.78 8.25 0.31
C LYS A 79 1.83 9.33 -0.04
N GLN A 80 3.03 9.23 0.54
CA GLN A 80 4.08 10.24 0.34
C GLN A 80 4.55 10.28 -1.11
N LEU A 81 4.75 9.13 -1.75
CA LEU A 81 5.12 9.06 -3.17
C LEU A 81 4.04 9.65 -4.08
N VAL A 82 2.77 9.37 -3.79
CA VAL A 82 1.62 9.95 -4.50
C VAL A 82 1.55 11.47 -4.33
N SER A 83 1.68 11.97 -3.08
CA SER A 83 1.71 13.41 -2.79
C SER A 83 2.87 14.10 -3.49
N ARG A 84 4.09 13.52 -3.45
CA ARG A 84 5.27 14.09 -4.10
C ARG A 84 5.10 14.20 -5.62
N ALA A 85 4.55 13.18 -6.27
CA ALA A 85 4.27 13.21 -7.70
C ALA A 85 3.21 14.25 -8.08
N ILE A 86 2.13 14.37 -7.30
CA ILE A 86 0.99 15.22 -7.64
C ILE A 86 1.19 16.66 -7.22
N GLU A 87 1.57 16.93 -5.97
CA GLU A 87 1.57 18.28 -5.39
C GLU A 87 2.86 19.05 -5.74
N PHE A 88 3.99 18.36 -5.88
CA PHE A 88 5.28 19.02 -6.04
C PHE A 88 5.81 18.95 -7.48
N GLU A 89 5.85 17.76 -8.08
CA GLU A 89 6.31 17.62 -9.47
C GLU A 89 5.21 18.01 -10.47
N SER A 90 3.95 17.61 -10.20
CA SER A 90 2.76 18.01 -10.98
C SER A 90 2.83 17.65 -12.48
N ASP A 91 3.53 16.56 -12.83
CA ASP A 91 3.73 16.13 -14.21
C ASP A 91 3.44 14.64 -14.45
N GLU A 92 3.18 14.30 -15.71
CA GLU A 92 2.82 12.94 -16.13
C GLU A 92 4.00 11.96 -16.01
N VAL A 93 5.24 12.40 -16.24
CA VAL A 93 6.43 11.54 -16.18
C VAL A 93 6.63 11.06 -14.74
N SER A 94 6.47 11.96 -13.77
CA SER A 94 6.49 11.65 -12.34
C SER A 94 5.38 10.67 -11.94
N ALA A 95 4.15 10.87 -12.43
CA ALA A 95 3.04 9.95 -12.15
C ALA A 95 3.27 8.55 -12.74
N VAL A 96 3.78 8.45 -13.98
CA VAL A 96 4.13 7.19 -14.63
C VAL A 96 5.25 6.48 -13.89
N MET A 97 6.30 7.20 -13.46
CA MET A 97 7.41 6.62 -12.69
C MET A 97 6.93 5.98 -11.38
N VAL A 98 6.04 6.65 -10.65
CA VAL A 98 5.46 6.08 -9.42
C VAL A 98 4.56 4.88 -9.73
N ALA A 99 3.78 4.92 -10.81
CA ALA A 99 3.02 3.76 -11.29
C ALA A 99 3.93 2.55 -11.57
N ASP A 100 5.04 2.75 -12.27
CA ASP A 100 6.00 1.69 -12.59
C ASP A 100 6.65 1.12 -11.33
N LEU A 101 7.01 1.97 -10.36
CA LEU A 101 7.50 1.51 -9.05
C LEU A 101 6.46 0.64 -8.35
N PHE A 102 5.22 1.13 -8.27
CA PHE A 102 4.12 0.40 -7.62
C PHE A 102 3.81 -0.93 -8.30
N ASN A 103 3.90 -0.98 -9.64
CA ASN A 103 3.76 -2.23 -10.37
C ASN A 103 4.81 -3.26 -9.97
N ARG A 104 6.08 -2.84 -9.86
CA ARG A 104 7.20 -3.71 -9.47
C ARG A 104 7.05 -4.19 -8.03
N VAL A 105 6.72 -3.29 -7.11
CA VAL A 105 6.50 -3.57 -5.69
C VAL A 105 5.33 -4.56 -5.51
N ALA A 106 4.21 -4.35 -6.22
CA ALA A 106 3.06 -5.25 -6.19
C ALA A 106 3.38 -6.63 -6.80
N SER A 107 4.05 -6.66 -7.96
CA SER A 107 4.46 -7.92 -8.63
C SER A 107 5.36 -8.78 -7.74
N LYS A 108 6.21 -8.14 -6.95
CA LYS A 108 7.15 -8.78 -6.01
C LYS A 108 6.57 -8.97 -4.61
N LYS A 109 5.32 -8.56 -4.37
CA LYS A 109 4.63 -8.64 -3.07
C LYS A 109 5.41 -7.95 -1.93
N LEU A 110 6.11 -6.86 -2.25
CA LEU A 110 6.87 -6.08 -1.27
C LEU A 110 5.98 -5.14 -0.43
N CYS A 111 4.73 -4.93 -0.87
CA CYS A 111 3.72 -4.15 -0.16
C CYS A 111 2.37 -4.86 -0.27
N SER A 112 1.61 -4.88 0.83
CA SER A 112 0.31 -5.55 0.88
C SER A 112 -0.76 -4.79 0.09
N PRO A 113 -1.77 -5.49 -0.47
CA PRO A 113 -2.91 -4.80 -1.09
C PRO A 113 -3.63 -3.81 -0.19
N LEU A 114 -3.71 -4.11 1.12
CA LEU A 114 -4.33 -3.22 2.10
C LEU A 114 -3.53 -1.93 2.28
N ALA A 115 -2.19 -2.02 2.35
CA ALA A 115 -1.34 -0.85 2.50
C ALA A 115 -1.44 0.09 1.27
N PHE A 116 -1.52 -0.46 0.05
CA PHE A 116 -1.81 0.34 -1.13
C PHE A 116 -3.19 1.02 -1.06
N GLU A 117 -4.24 0.25 -0.73
CA GLU A 117 -5.61 0.76 -0.58
C GLU A 117 -5.65 1.93 0.41
N GLU A 118 -5.04 1.78 1.59
CA GLU A 118 -4.99 2.81 2.61
C GLU A 118 -4.16 4.02 2.20
N GLY A 119 -3.02 3.82 1.54
CA GLY A 119 -2.16 4.90 1.05
C GLY A 119 -2.89 5.80 0.05
N PHE A 120 -3.51 5.20 -0.98
CA PHE A 120 -4.29 5.93 -1.96
C PHE A 120 -5.54 6.58 -1.34
N ARG A 121 -6.27 5.86 -0.48
CA ARG A 121 -7.44 6.43 0.22
C ARG A 121 -7.05 7.61 1.10
N SER A 122 -5.89 7.55 1.74
CA SER A 122 -5.37 8.63 2.58
C SER A 122 -5.13 9.90 1.76
N PHE A 123 -4.49 9.79 0.59
CA PHE A 123 -4.28 10.94 -0.30
C PHE A 123 -5.56 11.44 -0.98
N ALA A 124 -6.47 10.55 -1.37
CA ALA A 124 -7.72 10.94 -2.02
C ALA A 124 -8.62 11.85 -1.17
N ARG A 125 -8.40 11.90 0.15
CA ARG A 125 -9.08 12.84 1.05
C ARG A 125 -8.67 14.30 0.82
N SER A 126 -7.44 14.56 0.39
CA SER A 126 -6.96 15.91 0.04
C SER A 126 -7.05 16.23 -1.46
N LEU A 127 -7.37 15.23 -2.29
CA LEU A 127 -7.33 15.35 -3.75
C LEU A 127 -8.30 16.40 -4.32
N GLU A 128 -9.46 16.63 -3.68
CA GLU A 128 -10.39 17.70 -4.10
C GLU A 128 -9.76 19.09 -3.95
N ASP A 129 -9.07 19.35 -2.84
CA ASP A 129 -8.38 20.61 -2.60
C ASP A 129 -7.14 20.75 -3.50
N VAL A 130 -6.34 19.69 -3.60
CA VAL A 130 -5.15 19.66 -4.48
C VAL A 130 -5.53 19.90 -5.94
N ALA A 131 -6.69 19.43 -6.39
CA ALA A 131 -7.15 19.64 -7.76
C ALA A 131 -7.50 21.10 -8.09
N ILE A 132 -7.66 21.96 -7.07
CA ILE A 132 -7.82 23.41 -7.27
C ILE A 132 -6.51 23.99 -7.79
N ASP A 133 -5.38 23.57 -7.21
CA ASP A 133 -4.04 24.06 -7.57
C ASP A 133 -3.43 23.28 -8.74
N VAL A 134 -3.73 21.98 -8.82
CA VAL A 134 -3.22 21.05 -9.85
C VAL A 134 -4.41 20.46 -10.62
N PRO A 135 -4.91 21.11 -11.70
CA PRO A 135 -6.10 20.67 -12.42
C PRO A 135 -6.05 19.23 -12.95
N LYS A 136 -4.85 18.66 -13.12
CA LYS A 136 -4.60 17.29 -13.57
C LYS A 136 -4.45 16.25 -12.44
N ALA A 137 -4.60 16.64 -11.17
CA ALA A 137 -4.35 15.76 -10.03
C ALA A 137 -5.14 14.44 -10.09
N TRP A 138 -6.43 14.51 -10.48
CA TRP A 138 -7.27 13.33 -10.67
C TRP A 138 -6.72 12.34 -11.70
N TRP A 139 -6.15 12.86 -12.79
CA TRP A 139 -5.56 12.03 -13.84
C TRP A 139 -4.21 11.43 -13.43
N PHE A 140 -3.38 12.19 -12.72
CA PHE A 140 -2.13 11.65 -12.16
C PHE A 140 -2.39 10.55 -11.13
N MET A 141 -3.40 10.74 -10.27
CA MET A 141 -3.85 9.70 -9.34
C MET A 141 -4.31 8.43 -10.08
N ASP A 142 -5.04 8.59 -11.18
CA ASP A 142 -5.53 7.49 -12.01
C ASP A 142 -4.39 6.65 -12.58
N ILE A 143 -3.35 7.31 -13.14
CA ILE A 143 -2.14 6.66 -13.64
C ILE A 143 -1.48 5.80 -12.56
N MET A 144 -1.28 6.36 -11.36
CA MET A 144 -0.61 5.64 -10.27
C MET A 144 -1.42 4.46 -9.73
N VAL A 145 -2.76 4.57 -9.70
CA VAL A 145 -3.65 3.47 -9.35
C VAL A 145 -3.54 2.32 -10.36
N ASP A 146 -3.41 2.63 -11.65
CA ASP A 146 -3.26 1.61 -12.70
C ASP A 146 -2.00 0.76 -12.51
N GLY A 147 -0.89 1.35 -12.06
CA GLY A 147 0.35 0.62 -11.78
C GLY A 147 0.15 -0.56 -10.81
N VAL A 148 -0.73 -0.41 -9.81
CA VAL A 148 -1.05 -1.47 -8.85
C VAL A 148 -2.08 -2.46 -9.41
N CYS A 149 -3.10 -1.97 -10.12
CA CYS A 149 -4.25 -2.76 -10.58
C CYS A 149 -3.93 -3.78 -11.69
N TRP A 150 -2.72 -3.75 -12.27
CA TRP A 150 -2.29 -4.73 -13.26
C TRP A 150 -1.96 -6.10 -12.64
N ASN A 151 -1.87 -6.20 -11.32
CA ASN A 151 -1.49 -7.41 -10.60
C ASN A 151 -2.70 -8.19 -10.05
N GLU A 152 -2.61 -9.52 -10.06
CA GLU A 152 -3.66 -10.40 -9.49
C GLU A 152 -3.87 -10.09 -8.00
N GLY A 153 -5.14 -9.92 -7.60
CA GLY A 153 -5.53 -9.60 -6.21
C GLY A 153 -5.74 -8.11 -5.93
N TYR A 154 -5.38 -7.23 -6.87
CA TYR A 154 -5.59 -5.78 -6.74
C TYR A 154 -6.84 -5.37 -7.56
N GLN A 155 -7.94 -5.16 -6.86
CA GLN A 155 -9.19 -4.74 -7.51
C GLN A 155 -9.26 -3.22 -7.55
N ARG A 156 -9.33 -2.64 -8.76
CA ARG A 156 -9.50 -1.19 -8.96
C ARG A 156 -10.63 -0.62 -8.09
N GLN A 157 -11.74 -1.33 -7.95
CA GLN A 157 -12.88 -0.90 -7.13
C GLN A 157 -12.57 -0.76 -5.63
N ARG A 158 -11.57 -1.48 -5.11
CA ARG A 158 -11.12 -1.37 -3.72
C ARG A 158 -10.12 -0.24 -3.54
N ILE A 159 -9.22 -0.09 -4.50
CA ILE A 159 -8.13 0.88 -4.48
C ILE A 159 -8.62 2.29 -4.81
N VAL A 160 -9.54 2.40 -5.76
CA VAL A 160 -10.19 3.65 -6.16
C VAL A 160 -11.18 4.05 -5.07
N PRO A 161 -10.89 5.10 -4.29
CA PRO A 161 -11.80 5.56 -3.26
C PRO A 161 -13.00 6.28 -3.88
N TYR A 162 -14.11 6.35 -3.14
CA TYR A 162 -15.39 6.93 -3.58
C TYR A 162 -15.24 8.33 -4.20
N GLN A 163 -14.30 9.13 -3.70
CA GLN A 163 -13.97 10.47 -4.20
C GLN A 163 -13.61 10.45 -5.70
N MET A 164 -12.86 9.44 -6.14
CA MET A 164 -12.50 9.25 -7.55
C MET A 164 -13.68 8.75 -8.39
N GLN A 165 -14.66 8.05 -7.81
CA GLN A 165 -15.85 7.57 -8.56
C GLN A 165 -16.65 8.72 -9.16
N LYS A 166 -16.77 9.85 -8.43
CA LYS A 166 -17.41 11.07 -8.95
C LYS A 166 -16.65 11.66 -10.15
N TYR A 167 -15.32 11.58 -10.14
CA TYR A 167 -14.48 12.03 -11.25
C TYR A 167 -14.72 11.18 -12.51
N TYR A 168 -14.73 9.85 -12.39
CA TYR A 168 -14.99 8.97 -13.55
C TYR A 168 -16.39 9.20 -14.14
N LEU A 169 -17.43 9.32 -13.31
CA LEU A 169 -18.80 9.60 -13.78
C LEU A 169 -18.89 10.92 -14.55
N ARG A 170 -18.14 11.95 -14.14
CA ARG A 170 -18.09 13.24 -14.82
C ARG A 170 -17.38 13.17 -16.17
N ARG A 171 -16.29 12.40 -16.25
CA ARG A 171 -15.53 12.19 -17.48
C ARG A 171 -16.35 11.42 -18.52
N GLU A 172 -17.06 10.36 -18.10
CA GLU A 172 -17.95 9.57 -18.98
C GLU A 172 -19.15 10.38 -19.49
N SER A 173 -19.64 11.34 -18.70
CA SER A 173 -20.73 12.25 -19.12
C SER A 173 -20.28 13.37 -20.07
N SER A 174 -18.97 13.48 -20.33
CA SER A 174 -18.36 14.52 -21.18
C SER A 174 -17.83 13.98 -22.51
N LEU A 175 -18.06 12.69 -22.79
CA LEU A 175 -17.80 12.00 -24.07
C LEU A 175 -19.11 11.78 -24.81
#